data_AF-A0A7V8DCN1-F1
#
_entry.id   AF-A0A7V8DCN1-F1
#
_cell.length_a   1.000
_cell.length_b   1.000
_cell.length_c   1.000
_cell.angle_alpha   90.00
_cell.angle_beta   90.00
_cell.angle_gamma   90.00
#
_symmetry.space_group_name_H-M   'P 1'
#
loop_
_entity.id
_entity.type
_entity.pdbx_description
1 polymer ?
#
loop_
_entity_poly.entity_id
_entity_poly.type
_entity_poly.pdbx_seq_one_letter_code
_entity_poly.pdbx_strand_id
1 'polypeptide(L)'
;MIKDTLARIESAIARIEAGKSKDKAELVALLNKLKAELAALPPERIEEARSLGRFTEAAAHEATREEASARLKELSIEGVEQAVKGFEATHPTLTGVVNEICMILARMGI
;
A
#
# COMPACT_ATOMS: atom_id res chain seq x y z
N MET A 1 -10.32 6.24 -11.98
CA MET A 1 -9.40 5.77 -13.04
C MET A 1 -8.15 5.23 -12.38
N ILE A 2 -7.40 4.34 -13.03
CA ILE A 2 -6.13 3.83 -12.48
C ILE A 2 -5.15 4.97 -12.14
N LYS A 3 -5.17 6.06 -12.92
CA LYS A 3 -4.41 7.29 -12.67
C LYS A 3 -4.66 7.89 -11.28
N ASP A 4 -5.91 7.86 -10.80
CA ASP A 4 -6.26 8.39 -9.48
C ASP A 4 -5.69 7.51 -8.36
N THR A 5 -5.56 6.20 -8.61
CA THR A 5 -4.96 5.25 -7.68
C THR A 5 -3.45 5.48 -7.58
N LEU A 6 -2.78 5.68 -8.71
CA LEU A 6 -1.35 5.95 -8.75
C LEU A 6 -1.02 7.28 -8.06
N ALA A 7 -1.82 8.33 -8.29
CA ALA A 7 -1.64 9.64 -7.66
C ALA A 7 -1.81 9.58 -6.13
N ARG A 8 -2.71 8.71 -5.62
CA ARG A 8 -2.86 8.47 -4.19
C ARG A 8 -1.63 7.82 -3.57
N ILE A 9 -1.07 6.80 -4.23
CA ILE A 9 0.16 6.16 -3.78
C ILE A 9 1.34 7.16 -3.80
N GLU A 10 1.43 8.02 -4.81
CA GLU A 10 2.40 9.12 -4.82
C GLU A 10 2.22 10.08 -3.65
N SER A 11 0.98 10.44 -3.31
CA SER A 11 0.69 11.29 -2.15
C SER A 11 1.09 10.62 -0.82
N ALA A 12 0.87 9.30 -0.70
CA ALA A 12 1.34 8.53 0.44
C ALA A 12 2.87 8.54 0.55
N ILE A 13 3.57 8.30 -0.56
CA ILE A 13 5.04 8.36 -0.65
C ILE A 13 5.56 9.73 -0.19
N ALA A 14 5.03 10.82 -0.74
CA ALA A 14 5.47 12.17 -0.41
C ALA A 14 5.29 12.51 1.08
N ARG A 15 4.27 11.96 1.74
CA ARG A 15 4.06 12.12 3.18
C ARG A 15 5.06 11.31 4.02
N ILE A 16 5.41 10.11 3.56
CA ILE A 16 6.38 9.24 4.25
C ILE A 16 7.80 9.78 4.14
N GLU A 17 8.18 10.33 2.96
CA GLU A 17 9.52 10.88 2.69
C GLU A 17 9.95 11.98 3.67
N ALA A 18 9.01 12.61 4.37
CA ALA A 18 9.29 13.59 5.42
C ALA A 18 9.99 12.99 6.67
N GLY A 19 9.98 11.68 6.86
CA GLY A 19 10.59 11.03 8.03
C GLY A 19 11.90 10.32 7.73
N LYS A 20 13.00 10.75 8.36
CA LYS A 20 14.35 10.18 8.24
C LYS A 20 14.51 8.82 8.96
N SER A 21 13.72 7.80 8.61
CA SER A 21 13.87 6.43 9.12
C SER A 21 14.14 5.44 7.98
N LYS A 22 14.93 4.40 8.26
CA LYS A 22 15.22 3.30 7.33
C LYS A 22 13.93 2.60 6.89
N ASP A 23 13.01 2.34 7.82
CA ASP A 23 11.74 1.66 7.51
C ASP A 23 10.84 2.52 6.62
N LYS A 24 10.89 3.86 6.77
CA LYS A 24 10.16 4.81 5.91
C LYS A 24 10.71 4.81 4.47
N ALA A 25 12.03 4.80 4.31
CA ALA A 25 12.65 4.70 3.00
C ALA A 25 12.33 3.36 2.31
N GLU A 26 12.32 2.28 3.08
CA GLU A 26 11.94 0.95 2.60
C GLU A 26 10.46 0.91 2.19
N LEU A 27 9.55 1.49 2.99
CA LEU A 27 8.13 1.63 2.66
C LEU A 27 7.92 2.42 1.37
N VAL A 28 8.63 3.53 1.18
CA VAL A 28 8.59 4.33 -0.06
C VAL A 28 9.03 3.49 -1.27
N ALA A 29 10.09 2.70 -1.13
CA ALA A 29 10.55 1.82 -2.22
C ALA A 29 9.46 0.79 -2.60
N LEU A 30 8.79 0.19 -1.62
CA LEU A 30 7.72 -0.77 -1.87
C LEU A 30 6.47 -0.13 -2.48
N LEU A 31 6.08 1.06 -2.03
CA LEU A 31 4.96 1.80 -2.61
C LEU A 31 5.22 2.16 -4.07
N ASN A 32 6.47 2.50 -4.42
CA ASN A 32 6.87 2.73 -5.81
C ASN A 32 6.78 1.44 -6.65
N LYS A 33 7.18 0.29 -6.09
CA LYS A 33 7.00 -1.02 -6.77
C LYS A 33 5.51 -1.32 -6.97
N LEU A 34 4.69 -1.15 -5.94
CA LEU A 34 3.24 -1.39 -6.02
C LEU A 34 2.60 -0.52 -7.11
N LYS A 35 3.00 0.76 -7.17
CA LYS A 35 2.55 1.68 -8.22
C LYS A 35 2.88 1.16 -9.62
N ALA A 36 4.09 0.63 -9.83
CA ALA A 36 4.49 0.07 -11.12
C ALA A 36 3.67 -1.17 -11.48
N GLU A 37 3.48 -2.09 -10.54
CA GLU A 37 2.64 -3.29 -10.72
C GLU A 37 1.20 -2.91 -11.06
N LEU A 38 0.60 -1.96 -10.32
CA LEU A 38 -0.76 -1.48 -10.57
C LEU A 38 -0.91 -0.78 -11.92
N ALA A 39 0.13 -0.11 -12.41
CA ALA A 39 0.12 0.53 -13.73
C ALA A 39 0.20 -0.49 -14.88
N ALA A 40 0.75 -1.67 -14.64
CA ALA A 40 0.83 -2.76 -15.60
C ALA A 40 -0.43 -3.65 -15.64
N LEU A 41 -1.39 -3.42 -14.73
CA LEU A 41 -2.61 -4.22 -14.66
C LEU A 41 -3.53 -4.01 -15.87
N PRO A 42 -4.21 -5.06 -16.32
CA PRO A 42 -5.14 -4.98 -17.44
C PRO A 42 -6.44 -4.25 -17.04
N PRO A 43 -7.19 -3.68 -18.01
CA PRO A 43 -8.35 -2.83 -17.73
C PRO A 43 -9.45 -3.48 -16.88
N GLU A 44 -9.60 -4.80 -17.00
CA GLU A 44 -10.62 -5.60 -16.31
C GLU A 44 -10.40 -5.64 -14.80
N ARG A 45 -9.17 -5.37 -14.34
CA ARG A 45 -8.76 -5.42 -12.93
C ARG A 45 -8.64 -4.03 -12.30
N ILE A 46 -9.05 -2.97 -13.00
CA ILE A 46 -8.91 -1.58 -12.52
C ILE A 46 -9.63 -1.34 -11.19
N GLU A 47 -10.78 -1.96 -10.96
CA GLU A 47 -11.54 -1.76 -9.71
C GLU A 47 -10.92 -2.48 -8.51
N GLU A 48 -10.33 -3.66 -8.72
CA GLU A 48 -9.52 -4.34 -7.70
C GLU A 48 -8.23 -3.57 -7.40
N ALA A 49 -7.55 -3.09 -8.45
CA ALA A 49 -6.38 -2.24 -8.35
C ALA A 49 -6.66 -0.95 -7.55
N ARG A 50 -7.83 -0.36 -7.77
CA ARG A 50 -8.31 0.82 -7.06
C ARG A 50 -8.55 0.53 -5.57
N SER A 51 -9.19 -0.60 -5.26
CA SER A 51 -9.42 -1.02 -3.88
C SER A 51 -8.10 -1.20 -3.15
N LEU A 52 -7.16 -1.92 -3.76
CA LEU A 52 -5.83 -2.15 -3.21
C LEU A 52 -5.09 -0.83 -2.95
N GLY A 53 -5.01 0.06 -3.94
CA GLY A 53 -4.33 1.34 -3.75
C GLY A 53 -4.97 2.24 -2.67
N ARG A 54 -6.29 2.18 -2.49
CA ARG A 54 -6.97 2.91 -1.39
C ARG A 54 -6.61 2.36 -0.02
N PHE A 55 -6.63 1.04 0.13
CA PHE A 55 -6.26 0.42 1.41
C PHE A 55 -4.78 0.63 1.71
N THR A 56 -3.91 0.53 0.71
CA THR A 56 -2.48 0.77 0.90
C THR A 56 -2.20 2.24 1.25
N GLU A 57 -2.89 3.19 0.63
CA GLU A 57 -2.81 4.61 1.01
C GLU A 57 -3.25 4.81 2.47
N ALA A 58 -4.37 4.21 2.88
CA ALA A 58 -4.87 4.30 4.25
C ALA A 58 -3.87 3.70 5.25
N ALA A 59 -3.32 2.52 4.96
CA ALA A 59 -2.34 1.85 5.81
C ALA A 59 -1.04 2.66 5.94
N ALA A 60 -0.52 3.18 4.82
CA ALA A 60 0.63 4.07 4.81
C ALA A 60 0.38 5.38 5.58
N HIS A 61 -0.84 5.94 5.49
CA HIS A 61 -1.21 7.15 6.20
C HIS A 61 -1.28 6.92 7.70
N GLU A 62 -1.99 5.89 8.16
CA GLU A 62 -2.02 5.52 9.58
C GLU A 62 -0.62 5.17 10.08
N ALA A 63 0.27 4.68 9.20
CA ALA A 63 1.63 4.36 9.55
C ALA A 63 2.60 5.51 9.79
N THR A 64 2.24 6.69 9.31
CA THR A 64 3.05 7.89 9.47
C THR A 64 2.47 8.87 10.47
N ARG A 65 1.29 8.58 11.01
CA ARG A 65 0.57 9.46 11.93
C ARG A 65 1.11 9.33 13.35
N GLU A 66 1.30 10.46 14.03
CA GLU A 66 1.83 10.51 15.41
C GLU A 66 0.87 9.87 16.41
N GLU A 67 -0.44 10.10 16.25
CA GLU A 67 -1.50 9.44 17.02
C GLU A 67 -2.45 8.69 16.08
N ALA A 68 -2.10 7.45 15.76
CA ALA A 68 -2.98 6.54 15.03
C ALA A 68 -3.71 5.59 16.00
N SER A 69 -5.01 5.44 15.79
CA SER A 69 -5.84 4.49 16.54
C SER A 69 -5.43 3.07 16.20
N ALA A 70 -5.14 2.23 17.21
CA ALA A 70 -4.82 0.82 17.02
C ALA A 70 -5.84 0.10 16.13
N ARG A 71 -7.13 0.44 16.29
CA ARG A 71 -8.20 -0.15 15.48
C ARG A 71 -8.17 0.27 14.01
N LEU A 72 -7.77 1.51 13.72
CA LEU A 72 -7.66 2.00 12.33
C LEU A 72 -6.45 1.40 11.62
N LYS A 73 -5.37 1.15 12.36
CA LYS A 73 -4.18 0.44 11.88
C LYS A 73 -4.53 -0.98 11.43
N GLU A 74 -5.16 -1.76 12.31
CA GLU A 74 -5.64 -3.12 12.01
C GLU A 74 -6.55 -3.15 10.78
N LEU A 75 -7.58 -2.29 10.74
CA LEU A 75 -8.52 -2.24 9.63
C LEU A 75 -7.86 -1.88 8.30
N SER A 76 -6.81 -1.04 8.34
CA SER A 76 -6.09 -0.66 7.14
C SER A 76 -5.26 -1.83 6.59
N ILE A 77 -4.60 -2.59 7.47
CA ILE A 77 -3.84 -3.79 7.09
C ILE A 77 -4.78 -4.89 6.59
N GLU A 78 -5.87 -5.18 7.32
CA GLU A 78 -6.88 -6.15 6.89
C GLU A 78 -7.45 -5.78 5.51
N GLY A 79 -7.72 -4.50 5.26
CA GLY A 79 -8.18 -4.02 3.96
C GLY A 79 -7.19 -4.31 2.82
N VAL A 80 -5.89 -4.11 3.08
CA VAL A 80 -4.82 -4.42 2.12
C VAL A 80 -4.76 -5.92 1.84
N GLU A 81 -4.82 -6.75 2.88
CA GLU A 81 -4.82 -8.21 2.75
C GLU A 81 -6.04 -8.74 1.98
N GLN A 82 -7.23 -8.20 2.24
CA GLN A 82 -8.42 -8.63 1.50
C GLN A 82 -8.37 -8.19 0.04
N ALA A 83 -7.83 -7.00 -0.24
CA ALA A 83 -7.69 -6.50 -1.60
C ALA A 83 -6.65 -7.28 -2.43
N VAL A 84 -5.62 -7.84 -1.79
CA VAL A 84 -4.58 -8.59 -2.49
C VAL A 84 -4.99 -10.03 -2.84
N LYS A 85 -5.95 -10.62 -2.13
CA LYS A 85 -6.43 -12.00 -2.38
C LYS A 85 -6.88 -12.23 -3.82
N GLY A 86 -7.52 -11.24 -4.45
CA GLY A 86 -7.92 -11.34 -5.86
C GLY A 86 -6.73 -11.49 -6.82
N PHE A 87 -5.54 -11.04 -6.41
CA PHE A 87 -4.33 -11.05 -7.22
C PHE A 87 -3.44 -12.29 -7.00
N GLU A 88 -3.61 -13.04 -5.91
CA GLU A 88 -2.72 -14.16 -5.52
C GLU A 88 -2.45 -15.17 -6.64
N ALA A 89 -3.50 -15.57 -7.37
CA ALA A 89 -3.38 -16.57 -8.44
C ALA A 89 -2.87 -16.00 -9.78
N THR A 90 -2.99 -14.69 -9.99
CA THR A 90 -2.80 -14.07 -11.32
C THR A 90 -1.63 -13.10 -11.39
N HIS A 91 -1.24 -12.50 -10.27
CA HIS A 91 -0.21 -11.48 -10.17
C HIS A 91 0.63 -11.70 -8.89
N PRO A 92 1.42 -12.79 -8.82
CA PRO A 92 2.17 -13.15 -7.61
C PRO A 92 3.21 -12.12 -7.21
N THR A 93 3.79 -11.38 -8.17
CA THR A 93 4.72 -10.28 -7.89
C THR A 93 4.03 -9.14 -7.14
N LEU A 94 2.84 -8.74 -7.59
CA LEU A 94 2.03 -7.72 -6.92
C LEU A 94 1.68 -8.16 -5.50
N THR A 95 1.26 -9.42 -5.32
CA THR A 95 1.00 -9.97 -3.98
C THR A 95 2.24 -9.95 -3.09
N GLY A 96 3.41 -10.31 -3.63
CA GLY A 96 4.67 -10.26 -2.91
C GLY A 96 5.01 -8.85 -2.41
N VAL A 97 4.87 -7.84 -3.27
CA VAL A 97 5.10 -6.43 -2.90
C VAL A 97 4.14 -6.00 -1.78
N VAL A 98 2.86 -6.37 -1.87
CA VAL A 98 1.88 -6.03 -0.83
C VAL A 98 2.20 -6.69 0.51
N ASN A 99 2.62 -7.96 0.49
CA ASN A 99 3.03 -8.66 1.71
C ASN A 99 4.27 -8.01 2.34
N GLU A 100 5.26 -7.61 1.54
CA GLU A 100 6.41 -6.85 2.02
C GLU A 100 5.98 -5.52 2.67
N ILE A 101 4.98 -4.83 2.09
CA ILE A 101 4.40 -3.61 2.68
C ILE A 101 3.80 -3.91 4.06
N CYS A 102 2.95 -4.93 4.17
CA CYS A 102 2.37 -5.34 5.46
C CYS A 102 3.45 -5.65 6.50
N MET A 103 4.54 -6.33 6.12
CA MET A 103 5.65 -6.61 7.03
C MET A 103 6.39 -5.36 7.51
N ILE A 104 6.59 -4.36 6.64
CA ILE A 104 7.18 -3.08 7.06
C ILE A 104 6.25 -2.34 8.02
N LEU A 105 4.95 -2.30 7.71
CA LEU A 105 3.95 -1.66 8.57
C LEU A 105 3.96 -2.31 9.96
N ALA A 106 3.97 -3.65 10.02
CA ALA A 106 4.10 -4.41 11.27
C ALA A 106 5.38 -4.04 12.05
N ARG A 107 6.53 -3.92 11.37
CA ARG A 107 7.78 -3.46 12.00
C ARG A 107 7.70 -2.05 12.56
N MET A 108 6.89 -1.19 11.96
CA MET A 108 6.66 0.18 12.43
C MET A 108 5.69 0.24 13.63
N GLY A 109 5.23 -0.91 14.14
CA GLY A 109 4.36 -1.02 15.32
C GLY A 109 2.88 -0.85 14.97
N ILE A 110 2.48 -1.35 13.80
CA ILE A 110 1.20 -1.07 13.13
C ILE A 110 0.65 -2.33 12.51
#